data_AF-A0A6L3F8M2-F1
#
_entry.id   AF-A0A6L3F8M2-F1
#
_cell.length_a   1.000
_cell.length_b   1.000
_cell.length_c   1.000
_cell.angle_alpha   90.00
_cell.angle_beta   90.00
_cell.angle_gamma   90.00
#
_symmetry.space_group_name_H-M   'P 1'
#
loop_
_entity.id
_entity.type
_entity.pdbx_description
1 polymer ?
#
loop_
_entity_poly.entity_id
_entity_poly.type
_entity_poly.pdbx_seq_one_letter_code
_entity_poly.pdbx_strand_id
1 'polypeptide(L)'
;MTIKDILEDGDSITATVEEGADDIWFFYAEAGDVVTISVAPSGGSEDMYLALYNNDVDPDLPLIEVDSMSFGATEEIVMRKFLRMVFT
;
A
#
# COMPACT_ATOMS: atom_id res chain seq x y z
N MET A 1 -6.71 -9.54 8.00
CA MET A 1 -6.47 -9.58 6.55
C MET A 1 -7.78 -9.80 5.80
N THR A 2 -8.34 -8.72 5.27
CA THR A 2 -9.54 -8.75 4.40
C THR A 2 -9.18 -8.16 3.04
N ILE A 3 -9.43 -8.88 1.95
CA ILE A 3 -9.31 -8.33 0.60
C ILE A 3 -10.54 -7.48 0.30
N LYS A 4 -10.33 -6.24 -0.13
CA LYS A 4 -11.41 -5.26 -0.38
C LYS A 4 -11.73 -5.14 -1.86
N ASP A 5 -10.80 -4.64 -2.66
CA ASP A 5 -11.02 -4.36 -4.08
C ASP A 5 -9.72 -4.21 -4.88
N ILE A 6 -9.86 -3.96 -6.18
CA ILE A 6 -8.79 -3.53 -7.08
C ILE A 6 -8.93 -2.02 -7.30
N LEU A 7 -7.84 -1.28 -7.09
CA LEU A 7 -7.73 0.15 -7.37
C LEU A 7 -7.20 0.39 -8.79
N GLU A 8 -7.77 1.38 -9.44
CA GLU A 8 -7.34 1.91 -10.73
C GLU A 8 -6.66 3.28 -10.56
N ASP A 9 -6.01 3.76 -11.62
CA ASP A 9 -5.36 5.07 -11.61
C ASP A 9 -6.38 6.20 -11.35
N GLY A 10 -6.03 7.11 -10.44
CA GLY A 10 -6.88 8.22 -10.02
C GLY A 10 -7.94 7.87 -8.97
N ASP A 11 -8.02 6.62 -8.51
CA ASP A 11 -8.96 6.24 -7.46
C ASP A 11 -8.68 6.96 -6.13
N SER A 12 -9.76 7.37 -5.46
CA SER A 12 -9.76 7.84 -4.08
C SER A 12 -10.91 7.18 -3.34
N ILE A 13 -10.58 6.36 -2.36
CA ILE A 13 -11.54 5.58 -1.58
C ILE A 13 -11.46 5.96 -0.10
N THR A 14 -12.57 5.77 0.61
CA THR A 14 -12.62 5.85 2.08
C THR A 14 -13.18 4.54 2.60
N ALA A 15 -12.49 3.91 3.54
CA ALA A 15 -12.89 2.64 4.13
C ALA A 15 -12.71 2.66 5.65
N THR A 16 -13.51 1.84 6.33
CA THR A 16 -13.29 1.53 7.74
C THR A 16 -12.40 0.29 7.84
N VAL A 17 -11.30 0.44 8.57
CA VAL A 17 -10.40 -0.64 8.95
C VAL A 17 -10.61 -0.90 10.44
N GLU A 18 -10.85 -2.15 10.82
CA GLU A 18 -11.01 -2.52 12.22
C GLU A 18 -9.67 -2.45 12.97
N GLU A 19 -9.71 -2.11 14.26
CA GLU A 19 -8.51 -2.02 15.08
C GLU A 19 -7.74 -3.36 15.10
N GLY A 20 -6.44 -3.31 14.81
CA GLY A 20 -5.58 -4.49 14.76
C GLY A 20 -5.82 -5.43 13.57
N ALA A 21 -6.59 -4.99 12.57
CA ALA A 21 -6.81 -5.73 11.34
C ALA A 21 -6.13 -5.08 10.14
N ASP A 22 -5.61 -5.91 9.24
CA ASP A 22 -5.13 -5.45 7.94
C ASP A 22 -6.21 -5.61 6.88
N ASP A 23 -6.40 -4.57 6.08
CA ASP A 23 -7.23 -4.57 4.88
C ASP A 23 -6.35 -4.39 3.65
N ILE A 24 -6.71 -5.06 2.56
CA ILE A 24 -5.86 -5.17 1.37
C ILE A 24 -6.60 -4.72 0.14
N TRP A 25 -5.89 -3.91 -0.63
CA TRP A 25 -6.26 -3.50 -1.98
C TRP A 25 -5.19 -3.97 -2.95
N PHE A 26 -5.65 -4.41 -4.13
CA PHE A 26 -4.75 -4.70 -5.24
C PHE A 26 -4.74 -3.54 -6.21
N PHE A 27 -3.68 -3.43 -7.00
CA PHE A 27 -3.64 -2.52 -8.15
C PHE A 27 -2.74 -3.15 -9.21
N TYR A 28 -2.92 -2.74 -10.46
CA TYR A 28 -2.06 -3.15 -11.56
C TYR A 28 -1.12 -2.02 -11.93
N ALA A 29 0.15 -2.36 -12.16
CA ALA A 29 1.16 -1.44 -12.66
C ALA A 29 2.09 -2.18 -13.63
N GLU A 30 2.44 -1.52 -14.72
CA GLU A 30 3.37 -1.99 -15.74
C GLU A 30 4.81 -1.54 -15.44
N ALA A 31 5.78 -2.18 -16.10
CA ALA A 31 7.18 -1.81 -15.93
C ALA A 31 7.42 -0.40 -16.52
N GLY A 32 8.02 0.48 -15.73
CA GLY A 32 8.21 1.89 -16.09
C GLY A 32 7.19 2.84 -15.45
N ASP A 33 6.11 2.32 -14.87
CA ASP A 33 5.15 3.14 -14.14
C ASP A 33 5.76 3.70 -12.86
N VAL A 34 5.30 4.90 -12.51
CA VAL A 34 5.50 5.52 -11.21
C VAL A 34 4.15 5.53 -10.52
N VAL A 35 4.02 4.79 -9.43
CA VAL A 35 2.79 4.69 -8.66
C VAL A 35 2.98 5.41 -7.34
N THR A 36 2.06 6.32 -7.04
CA THR A 36 1.97 6.98 -5.73
C THR A 36 0.72 6.50 -5.03
N ILE A 37 0.86 5.95 -3.83
CA ILE A 37 -0.25 5.56 -2.97
C ILE A 37 -0.12 6.38 -1.69
N SER A 38 -1.19 7.06 -1.31
CA SER A 38 -1.27 7.79 -0.05
C SER A 38 -2.50 7.34 0.72
N VAL A 39 -2.36 7.23 2.04
CA VAL A 39 -3.46 6.92 2.96
C VAL A 39 -3.40 7.88 4.13
N ALA A 40 -4.56 8.37 4.56
CA ALA A 40 -4.67 9.21 5.73
C ALA A 40 -5.86 8.78 6.58
N PRO A 41 -5.75 8.80 7.92
CA PRO A 41 -6.86 8.54 8.80
C PRO A 41 -7.91 9.65 8.67
N SER A 42 -9.18 9.27 8.64
CA SER A 42 -10.29 10.23 8.50
C SER A 42 -10.65 10.92 9.83
N GLY A 43 -10.38 10.28 10.97
CA GLY A 43 -10.66 10.81 12.31
C GLY A 43 -9.53 11.66 12.90
N GLY A 44 -8.31 11.55 12.35
CA GLY A 44 -7.13 12.33 12.73
C GLY A 44 -6.48 11.90 14.05
N SER A 45 -7.02 10.88 14.72
CA SER A 45 -6.46 10.30 15.96
C SER A 45 -5.95 8.87 15.79
N GLU A 46 -6.22 8.26 14.65
CA GLU A 46 -5.79 6.91 14.34
C GLU A 46 -4.34 6.93 13.87
N ASP A 47 -3.59 5.89 14.25
CA ASP A 47 -2.25 5.61 13.74
C ASP A 47 -2.37 4.48 12.74
N MET A 48 -1.80 4.65 11.55
CA MET A 48 -1.91 3.71 10.46
C MET A 48 -0.53 3.51 9.84
N TYR A 49 -0.28 2.31 9.34
CA TYR A 49 0.88 2.05 8.51
C TYR A 49 0.40 1.67 7.11
N LEU A 50 1.24 1.92 6.10
CA LEU A 50 1.01 1.51 4.72
C LEU A 50 2.09 0.52 4.31
N ALA A 51 1.67 -0.67 3.92
CA ALA A 51 2.56 -1.73 3.46
C ALA A 51 2.24 -2.12 2.01
N LEU A 52 3.30 -2.26 1.21
CA LEU A 52 3.24 -2.65 -0.18
C LEU A 52 3.87 -4.03 -0.35
N TYR A 53 3.09 -4.97 -0.89
CA TYR A 53 3.49 -6.35 -1.11
C TYR A 53 3.71 -6.64 -2.59
N ASN A 54 4.60 -7.59 -2.89
CA ASN A 54 4.65 -8.21 -4.20
C ASN A 54 3.81 -9.49 -4.19
N ASN A 55 3.23 -9.84 -5.32
CA ASN A 55 2.69 -11.16 -5.59
C ASN A 55 3.80 -12.24 -5.57
N ASP A 56 5.02 -11.93 -6.03
CA ASP A 56 6.05 -12.94 -6.28
C ASP A 56 6.98 -13.25 -5.08
N VAL A 57 7.10 -12.31 -4.13
CA VAL A 57 7.99 -12.43 -2.98
C VAL A 57 7.11 -12.63 -1.77
N ASP A 58 7.35 -13.72 -1.03
CA ASP A 58 6.67 -14.15 0.20
C ASP A 58 5.48 -13.27 0.62
N PRO A 59 4.22 -13.74 0.47
CA PRO A 59 3.03 -12.91 0.69
C PRO A 59 2.94 -12.33 2.11
N ASP A 60 3.72 -12.86 3.05
CA ASP A 60 3.76 -12.40 4.43
C ASP A 60 4.84 -11.32 4.69
N LEU A 61 5.64 -10.94 3.68
CA LEU A 61 6.70 -9.94 3.81
C LEU A 61 6.48 -8.73 2.88
N PRO A 62 6.31 -7.52 3.42
CA PRO A 62 6.16 -6.33 2.59
C PRO A 62 7.48 -6.00 1.87
N LEU A 63 7.37 -5.53 0.63
CA LEU A 63 8.49 -4.91 -0.08
C LEU A 63 8.88 -3.57 0.57
N ILE A 64 7.86 -2.80 0.97
CA ILE A 64 7.99 -1.48 1.58
C ILE A 64 6.92 -1.39 2.67
N GLU A 65 7.30 -0.89 3.83
CA GLU A 65 6.40 -0.50 4.90
C GLU A 65 6.75 0.94 5.29
N VAL A 66 5.73 1.79 5.38
CA VAL A 66 5.85 3.19 5.77
C VAL A 66 4.90 3.46 6.93
N ASP A 67 5.48 4.08 7.95
CA ASP A 67 4.81 4.56 9.14
C ASP A 67 5.51 5.87 9.54
N SER A 68 4.75 6.95 9.68
CA SER A 68 5.22 8.25 10.13
C SER A 68 5.58 8.27 11.62
N MET A 69 5.19 7.22 12.35
CA MET A 69 5.25 7.09 13.81
C MET A 69 4.42 8.18 14.51
N SER A 70 3.35 8.64 13.88
CA SER A 70 2.49 9.72 14.37
C SER A 70 1.03 9.50 14.02
N PHE A 71 0.17 9.62 15.04
CA PHE A 71 -1.29 9.69 14.86
C PHE A 71 -1.68 10.78 13.86
N GLY A 72 -2.71 10.50 13.06
CA GLY A 72 -3.33 11.48 12.19
C GLY A 72 -2.53 11.81 10.92
N ALA A 73 -1.36 11.23 10.74
CA ALA A 73 -0.48 11.53 9.63
C ALA A 73 -0.87 10.78 8.35
N THR A 74 -0.42 11.32 7.22
CA THR A 74 -0.53 10.65 5.92
C THR A 74 0.67 9.75 5.71
N GLU A 75 0.42 8.50 5.34
CA GLU A 75 1.45 7.58 4.88
C GLU A 75 1.48 7.56 3.35
N GLU A 76 2.69 7.60 2.77
CA GLU A 76 2.87 7.65 1.32
C GLU A 76 3.96 6.70 0.85
N ILE A 77 3.65 5.91 -0.17
CA ILE A 77 4.61 5.12 -0.92
C ILE A 77 4.69 5.66 -2.35
N VAL A 78 5.91 5.94 -2.80
CA VAL A 78 6.21 6.19 -4.21
C VAL A 78 7.06 5.04 -4.74
N MET A 79 6.47 4.22 -5.59
CA MET A 79 7.13 3.05 -6.17
C MET A 79 7.40 3.27 -7.66
N ARG A 80 8.55 2.77 -8.12
CA ARG A 80 8.86 2.61 -9.54
C ARG A 80 9.02 1.13 -9.82
N LYS A 81 8.18 0.57 -10.70
CA LYS A 81 8.28 -0.84 -11.04
C LYS A 81 9.38 -1.02 -12.09
N PHE A 82 10.46 -1.71 -11.73
CA PHE A 82 11.54 -2.07 -12.64
C PHE A 82 11.52 -3.57 -12.94
N LEU A 83 11.76 -3.95 -14.21
CA LEU A 83 12.02 -5.33 -14.57
C LEU A 83 13.44 -5.71 -14.14
N ARG A 84 13.58 -6.60 -13.16
CA ARG A 84 14.87 -7.18 -12.79
C ARG A 84 15.04 -8.53 -13.48
N MET A 85 15.86 -8.58 -14.53
CA MET A 85 16.32 -9.85 -15.12
C MET A 85 17.54 -10.36 -14.36
N VAL A 86 17.46 -11.56 -13.80
CA VAL A 86 18.59 -12.27 -13.19
C VAL A 86 19.04 -13.36 -14.16
N PHE A 87 20.28 -13.28 -14.64
CA PHE A 87 20.90 -14.35 -15.42
C PHE A 87 21.72 -15.23 -14.48
N THR A 88 21.57 -16.54 -14.62
CA THR A 88 22.38 -17.57 -13.95
C THR A 88 23.43 -18.11 -14.90
#